data_AF-F0M3X4-F1
#
_entry.id   AF-F0M3X4-F1
#
_cell.length_a   1.000
_cell.length_b   1.000
_cell.length_c   1.000
_cell.angle_alpha   90.00
_cell.angle_beta   90.00
_cell.angle_gamma   90.00
#
_symmetry.space_group_name_H-M   'P 1'
#
loop_
_entity.id
_entity.type
_entity.pdbx_description
1 polymer ?
#
loop_
_entity_poly.entity_id
_entity_poly.type
_entity_poly.pdbx_seq_one_letter_code
_entity_poly.pdbx_strand_id
1 'polypeptide(L)'
;MAGYFELVDAPDGGYRVRMLDGAGSLMAISVTFPTKRAAVAGVAMAREIAGTGLIRDKSRDGAGTVIRERVRPVNSAKEEAALQKKVPSARRAAVG
;
A
#
# COMPACT_ATOMS: atom_id res chain seq x y z
N MET A 1 12.40 2.64 2.45
CA MET A 1 12.65 1.20 2.24
C MET A 1 11.60 0.68 1.26
N ALA A 2 11.90 -0.31 0.43
CA ALA A 2 10.89 -0.92 -0.44
C ALA A 2 9.87 -1.72 0.40
N GLY A 3 8.63 -1.81 -0.07
CA GLY A 3 7.64 -2.71 0.52
C GLY A 3 8.04 -4.18 0.38
N TYR A 4 7.36 -5.06 1.13
CA TYR A 4 7.66 -6.49 1.15
C TYR A 4 6.38 -7.34 1.24
N PHE A 5 6.53 -8.63 0.97
CA PHE A 5 5.44 -9.61 1.03
C PHE A 5 5.64 -10.55 2.21
N GLU A 6 4.57 -10.87 2.92
CA GLU A 6 4.53 -11.91 3.97
C GLU A 6 3.58 -13.03 3.54
N LEU A 7 3.95 -14.28 3.84
CA LEU A 7 3.06 -15.43 3.69
C LEU A 7 2.52 -15.81 5.08
N VAL A 8 1.20 -15.86 5.21
CA VAL A 8 0.50 -16.14 6.48
C VAL A 8 -0.52 -17.25 6.29
N ASP A 9 -0.86 -17.95 7.37
CA ASP A 9 -1.95 -18.92 7.35
C ASP A 9 -3.30 -18.21 7.20
N ALA A 10 -4.20 -18.81 6.43
CA ALA A 10 -5.57 -18.33 6.32
C ALA A 10 -6.43 -18.85 7.48
N PRO A 11 -7.46 -18.09 7.94
CA PRO A 11 -8.30 -18.51 9.07
C PRO A 11 -9.05 -19.83 8.84
N ASP A 12 -9.33 -20.15 7.57
CA ASP A 12 -10.07 -21.30 7.08
C ASP A 12 -9.16 -22.43 6.54
N GLY A 13 -7.84 -22.31 6.75
CA GLY A 13 -6.84 -23.22 6.20
C GLY A 13 -6.30 -22.76 4.84
N GLY A 14 -5.09 -23.21 4.50
CA GLY A 14 -4.35 -22.68 3.36
C GLY A 14 -3.56 -21.40 3.72
N TYR A 15 -3.26 -20.57 2.72
CA TYR A 15 -2.26 -19.49 2.85
C TYR A 15 -2.74 -18.20 2.19
N ARG A 16 -2.45 -17.06 2.80
CA ARG A 16 -2.62 -15.72 2.20
C ARG A 16 -1.28 -15.01 2.10
N VAL A 17 -1.22 -14.06 1.18
CA VAL A 17 -0.09 -13.14 1.03
C VAL A 17 -0.53 -11.76 1.51
N ARG A 18 0.26 -11.15 2.37
CA ARG A 18 0.12 -9.75 2.77
C ARG A 18 1.17 -8.93 2.05
N MET A 19 0.78 -7.78 1.51
CA MET A 19 1.70 -6.78 0.98
C MET A 19 1.79 -5.63 1.97
N LEU A 20 3.00 -5.25 2.34
CA LEU A 20 3.28 -4.15 3.26
C LEU A 20 4.10 -3.08 2.55
N ASP A 21 3.88 -1.82 2.91
CA ASP A 21 4.70 -0.71 2.45
C ASP A 21 6.07 -0.68 3.14
N GLY A 22 6.92 0.27 2.74
CA GLY A 22 8.25 0.45 3.32
C GLY A 22 8.28 0.84 4.80
N ALA A 23 7.14 1.21 5.38
CA ALA A 23 6.97 1.55 6.78
C ALA A 23 6.38 0.39 7.61
N GLY A 24 6.00 -0.72 6.97
CA GLY A 24 5.34 -1.87 7.60
C GLY A 24 3.82 -1.74 7.69
N SER A 25 3.20 -0.78 6.99
CA SER A 25 1.74 -0.66 6.93
C SER A 25 1.15 -1.60 5.88
N LEU A 26 0.05 -2.24 6.23
CA LEU A 26 -0.64 -3.21 5.37
C LEU A 26 -1.28 -2.50 4.17
N MET A 27 -0.93 -2.92 2.95
CA MET A 27 -1.50 -2.41 1.70
C MET A 27 -2.56 -3.32 1.10
N ALA A 28 -2.32 -4.64 1.12
CA ALA A 28 -3.22 -5.62 0.52
C ALA A 28 -3.10 -6.98 1.20
N ILE A 29 -4.18 -7.76 1.13
CA ILE A 29 -4.22 -9.18 1.47
C ILE A 29 -4.77 -9.93 0.26
N SER A 30 -4.10 -11.00 -0.16
CA SER A 30 -4.58 -11.85 -1.25
C SER A 30 -5.80 -12.68 -0.85
N VAL A 31 -6.40 -13.31 -1.85
CA VAL A 31 -7.28 -14.48 -1.65
C VAL A 31 -6.54 -15.61 -0.91
N THR A 32 -7.29 -16.56 -0.37
CA THR A 32 -6.72 -17.81 0.19
C THR A 32 -6.24 -18.71 -0.96
N PHE A 33 -4.98 -19.12 -0.88
CA PHE A 33 -4.37 -20.13 -1.74
C PHE A 33 -4.33 -21.48 -1.02
N PRO A 34 -4.51 -22.60 -1.74
CA PRO A 34 -4.52 -23.93 -1.12
C PRO A 34 -3.12 -24.40 -0.68
N THR A 35 -2.04 -23.85 -1.26
CA THR A 35 -0.67 -24.26 -0.97
C THR A 35 0.30 -23.07 -0.96
N LYS A 36 1.42 -23.20 -0.24
CA LYS A 36 2.51 -22.20 -0.25
C LYS A 36 3.04 -21.94 -1.67
N ARG A 37 3.16 -22.99 -2.49
CA ARG A 37 3.63 -22.86 -3.88
C ARG A 37 2.69 -22.01 -4.73
N ALA A 38 1.38 -22.20 -4.57
CA ALA A 38 0.39 -21.38 -5.27
C ALA A 38 0.44 -19.90 -4.82
N ALA A 39 0.62 -19.64 -3.53
CA ALA A 39 0.78 -18.29 -3.01
C ALA A 39 2.04 -17.60 -3.56
N VAL A 40 3.19 -18.30 -3.61
CA VAL A 40 4.44 -17.78 -4.18
C VAL A 40 4.30 -17.50 -5.68
N ALA A 41 3.61 -18.37 -6.44
CA ALA A 41 3.30 -18.10 -7.84
C ALA A 41 2.42 -16.84 -8.00
N GLY A 42 1.46 -16.63 -7.09
CA GLY A 42 0.68 -15.40 -7.01
C GLY A 42 1.53 -14.15 -6.81
N VAL A 43 2.56 -14.21 -5.97
CA VAL A 43 3.51 -13.09 -5.77
C VAL A 43 4.28 -12.77 -7.05
N ALA A 44 4.72 -13.79 -7.80
CA ALA A 44 5.43 -13.57 -9.06
C ALA A 44 4.55 -12.77 -10.05
N MET A 45 3.30 -13.19 -10.24
CA MET A 45 2.33 -12.47 -11.07
C MET A 45 2.06 -11.05 -10.54
N ALA A 46 1.91 -10.89 -9.22
CA ALA A 46 1.69 -9.58 -8.62
C ALA A 46 2.86 -8.61 -8.88
N ARG A 47 4.10 -9.10 -8.88
CA ARG A 47 5.28 -8.26 -9.18
C ARG A 47 5.29 -7.77 -10.62
N GLU A 48 4.89 -8.60 -11.57
CA GLU A 48 4.80 -8.21 -12.98
C GLU A 48 3.75 -7.09 -13.17
N ILE A 49 2.58 -7.25 -12.55
CA ILE A 49 1.47 -6.30 -12.67
C ILE A 49 1.75 -5.02 -11.87
N ALA A 50 2.32 -5.10 -10.67
CA ALA A 50 2.51 -3.94 -9.80
C ALA A 50 3.41 -2.85 -10.41
N GLY A 51 4.35 -3.22 -11.28
CA GLY A 51 5.23 -2.26 -11.95
C GLY A 51 4.63 -1.59 -13.19
N THR A 52 3.60 -2.18 -13.81
CA THR A 52 3.17 -1.83 -15.18
C THR A 52 1.66 -1.77 -15.39
N GLY A 53 0.88 -2.33 -14.47
CA GLY A 53 -0.55 -2.51 -14.62
C GLY A 53 -1.33 -1.21 -14.55
N LEU A 54 -2.28 -1.03 -15.46
CA LEU A 54 -3.20 0.10 -15.44
C LEU A 54 -4.20 -0.04 -14.29
N ILE A 55 -4.43 1.06 -13.57
CA ILE A 55 -5.46 1.11 -12.52
C ILE A 55 -6.81 1.43 -13.17
N ARG A 56 -7.77 0.53 -12.97
CA ARG A 56 -9.17 0.75 -13.34
C ARG A 56 -9.95 1.17 -12.11
N ASP A 57 -10.57 2.33 -12.16
CA ASP A 57 -11.38 2.85 -11.08
C ASP A 57 -12.75 2.17 -11.06
N LYS A 58 -12.98 1.36 -10.04
CA LYS A 58 -14.24 0.66 -9.79
C LYS A 58 -14.96 1.21 -8.54
N SER A 59 -14.60 2.41 -8.09
CA SER A 59 -15.39 3.15 -7.11
C SER A 59 -16.79 3.48 -7.66
N ARG A 60 -17.64 4.04 -6.78
CA ARG A 60 -19.02 4.42 -7.13
C ARG A 60 -19.09 5.43 -8.29
N ASP A 61 -18.14 6.36 -8.35
CA ASP A 61 -18.05 7.45 -9.32
C ASP A 61 -17.08 7.16 -10.48
N GLY A 62 -16.20 6.17 -10.35
CA GLY A 62 -15.17 5.87 -11.34
C GLY A 62 -15.66 5.19 -12.61
N ALA A 63 -16.83 4.52 -12.60
CA ALA A 63 -17.46 3.87 -13.76
C ALA A 63 -16.56 2.92 -14.58
N GLY A 64 -15.48 2.38 -14.02
CA GLY A 64 -14.51 1.54 -14.74
C GLY A 64 -13.47 2.29 -15.57
N THR A 65 -13.38 3.60 -15.43
CA THR A 65 -12.39 4.43 -16.14
C THR A 65 -10.96 4.05 -15.75
N VAL A 66 -10.00 4.30 -16.65
CA VAL A 66 -8.58 4.05 -16.35
C VAL A 66 -7.98 5.31 -15.74
N ILE A 67 -7.38 5.19 -14.55
CA ILE A 67 -6.62 6.27 -13.92
C ILE A 67 -5.29 6.38 -14.67
N ARG A 68 -5.17 7.39 -15.53
CA ARG A 68 -3.96 7.67 -16.34
C ARG A 68 -3.09 8.79 -15.78
N GLU A 69 -3.58 9.48 -14.75
CA GLU A 69 -2.91 10.66 -14.22
C GLU A 69 -1.62 10.24 -13.52
N ARG A 70 -0.56 11.05 -13.68
CA ARG A 70 0.73 10.79 -13.04
C ARG A 70 0.54 10.99 -11.54
N VAL A 71 0.37 9.89 -10.80
CA VAL A 71 0.21 9.88 -9.35
C VAL A 71 1.42 10.56 -8.73
N ARG A 72 1.20 11.70 -8.06
CA ARG A 72 2.24 12.30 -7.22
C ARG A 72 2.42 11.38 -6.01
N PRO A 73 3.67 11.10 -5.59
CA PRO A 73 3.89 10.39 -4.35
C PRO A 73 3.17 11.11 -3.21
N VAL A 74 2.30 10.39 -2.51
CA VAL A 74 1.69 10.88 -1.27
C VAL A 74 2.59 10.40 -0.14
N ASN A 75 2.94 11.30 0.78
CA ASN A 75 3.71 10.93 1.95
C ASN A 75 2.89 9.94 2.79
N SER A 76 3.54 8.90 3.31
CA SER A 76 2.88 8.00 4.25
C SER A 76 2.44 8.77 5.50
N ALA A 77 1.37 8.31 6.16
CA ALA A 77 0.91 8.92 7.41
C ALA A 77 2.01 9.03 8.48
N LYS A 78 2.97 8.09 8.46
CA LYS A 78 4.15 8.11 9.34
C LYS A 78 5.15 9.20 8.96
N GLU A 79 5.35 9.45 7.67
CA GLU A 79 6.19 10.54 7.15
C GLU A 79 5.55 11.91 7.38
N GLU A 80 4.23 12.04 7.20
CA GLU A 80 3.48 13.25 7.53
C GLU A 80 3.58 13.58 9.03
N ALA A 81 3.40 12.58 9.89
CA ALA A 81 3.56 12.74 11.34
C ALA A 81 5.01 13.12 11.73
N ALA A 82 6.01 12.62 11.00
CA ALA A 82 7.41 13.00 11.21
C ALA A 82 7.71 14.43 10.74
N LEU A 83 7.10 14.88 9.64
CA LEU A 83 7.20 16.27 9.16
C LEU A 83 6.54 17.24 10.14
N GLN A 84 5.34 16.92 10.64
CA GLN A 84 4.63 17.73 11.63
C GLN A 84 5.43 17.91 12.92
N LYS A 85 6.20 16.91 13.34
CA LYS A 85 7.11 17.00 14.49
C LYS A 85 8.35 17.87 14.25
N LYS A 86 8.73 18.09 12.99
CA LYS A 86 9.92 18.89 12.61
C LYS A 86 9.62 20.37 12.39
N VAL A 87 8.36 20.77 12.22
CA VAL A 87 8.01 22.20 12.16
C VAL A 87 8.04 22.74 13.59
N PRO A 88 8.99 23.62 13.96
CA PRO A 88 8.94 24.27 15.26
C PRO A 88 7.67 25.10 15.28
N SER A 89 6.82 24.90 16.30
CA SER A 89 5.71 25.79 16.56
C SER A 89 6.30 27.21 16.71
N ALA A 90 6.16 28.05 15.69
CA ALA A 90 6.41 29.47 15.78
C ALA A 90 5.33 30.04 16.72
N ARG A 91 5.53 29.87 18.02
CA ARG A 91 4.68 30.40 19.08
C ARG A 91 4.99 31.88 19.22
N ARG A 92 4.03 32.69 18.76
CA ARG A 92 3.53 33.93 19.35
C ARG A 92 4.55 34.79 20.11
N ALA A 93 4.96 35.89 19.49
CA ALA A 93 5.28 37.11 20.20
C ALA A 93 4.85 38.30 19.34
N ALA A 94 3.66 38.83 19.62
CA ALA A 94 3.31 40.20 19.30
C ALA A 94 2.66 40.78 20.57
N VAL A 95 3.53 41.32 21.43
CA VAL A 95 3.18 42.33 22.42
C VAL A 95 3.79 43.62 21.88
N GLY A 96 2.95 44.64 21.74
CA GLY A 96 3.29 45.97 21.24
C GLY A 96 2.02 46.77 21.10
#